data_AF-A0A183HQ17-F1
#
_entry.id   AF-A0A183HQ17-F1
#
_cell.length_a   1.000
_cell.length_b   1.000
_cell.length_c   1.000
_cell.angle_alpha   90.00
_cell.angle_beta   90.00
_cell.angle_gamma   90.00
#
_symmetry.space_group_name_H-M   'P 1'
#
loop_
_entity.id
_entity.type
_entity.pdbx_description
1 polymer ?
#
loop_
_entity_poly.entity_id
_entity_poly.type
_entity_poly.pdbx_seq_one_letter_code
_entity_poly.pdbx_strand_id
1 'polypeptide(L)'
;MDESYKLSITNSTAILKADQVWGILRGLESFAHLFYDQNTRIRKAEIRDYPRFLHRGVLLDTARHYLSIDVLKANIELMAQNKFNTFHWHIVDIESFPFKSEVIPELIKGAYTPNHIYTISQIKVYI
;
A
#
# COMPACT_ATOMS: atom_id res chain seq x y z
N MET A 1 -3.20 14.95 -6.17
CA MET A 1 -3.87 13.89 -5.38
C MET A 1 -4.21 14.49 -4.04
N ASP A 2 -5.49 14.64 -3.72
CA ASP A 2 -5.94 15.16 -2.42
C ASP A 2 -6.27 14.00 -1.48
N GLU A 3 -5.57 13.92 -0.35
CA GLU A 3 -5.73 12.88 0.68
C GLU A 3 -6.36 13.43 1.96
N SER A 4 -6.85 14.68 1.95
CA SER A 4 -7.49 15.30 3.10
C SER A 4 -8.90 14.73 3.35
N TYR A 5 -9.30 14.67 4.63
CA TYR A 5 -10.63 14.20 5.00
C TYR A 5 -11.13 14.81 6.31
N LYS A 6 -12.45 14.69 6.52
CA LYS A 6 -13.13 15.06 7.76
C LYS A 6 -13.96 13.86 8.24
N LEU A 7 -13.76 13.45 9.49
CA LEU A 7 -14.48 12.36 10.14
C LEU A 7 -15.18 12.87 11.40
N SER A 8 -16.50 12.75 11.44
CA SER A 8 -17.36 13.13 12.56
C SER A 8 -18.08 11.90 13.09
N ILE A 9 -17.93 11.60 14.38
CA ILE A 9 -18.56 10.46 15.05
C ILE A 9 -19.36 10.96 16.25
N THR A 10 -20.68 10.82 16.16
CA THR A 10 -21.64 11.19 17.18
C THR A 10 -22.15 9.95 17.93
N ASN A 11 -23.20 10.10 18.74
CA ASN A 11 -23.86 8.96 19.40
C ASN A 11 -24.58 8.03 18.43
N SER A 12 -25.04 8.53 17.29
CA SER A 12 -25.95 7.82 16.39
C SER A 12 -25.41 7.66 14.99
N THR A 13 -24.45 8.49 14.58
CA THR A 13 -23.95 8.52 13.20
C THR A 13 -22.45 8.76 13.15
N ALA A 14 -21.81 8.13 12.16
CA ALA A 14 -20.45 8.43 11.74
C ALA A 14 -20.49 8.92 10.28
N ILE A 15 -19.85 10.05 10.01
CA ILE A 15 -19.82 10.70 8.70
C ILE A 15 -18.36 10.96 8.32
N LEU A 16 -17.91 10.32 7.24
CA LEU A 16 -16.62 10.56 6.61
C LEU A 16 -16.83 11.33 5.30
N LYS A 17 -16.14 12.45 5.13
CA LYS A 17 -16.17 13.28 3.91
C LYS A 17 -14.74 13.56 3.44
N ALA A 18 -14.53 13.49 2.13
CA ALA A 18 -13.30 13.90 1.47
C ALA A 18 -13.62 14.37 0.05
N ASP A 19 -12.77 15.21 -0.51
CA ASP A 19 -12.96 15.76 -1.86
C ASP A 19 -12.56 14.75 -2.96
N GLN A 20 -11.76 13.74 -2.60
CA GLN A 20 -11.34 12.65 -3.49
C GLN A 20 -11.35 11.30 -2.76
N VAL A 21 -11.38 10.21 -3.54
CA VAL A 21 -11.35 8.83 -3.03
C VAL A 21 -10.16 8.56 -2.10
N TRP A 22 -9.02 9.19 -2.34
CA TRP A 22 -7.81 8.98 -1.55
C TRP A 22 -8.00 9.43 -0.09
N GLY A 23 -8.65 10.57 0.13
CA GLY A 23 -9.02 11.02 1.47
C GLY A 23 -10.01 10.08 2.16
N ILE A 24 -10.96 9.49 1.41
CA ILE A 24 -11.85 8.44 1.95
C ILE A 24 -11.04 7.24 2.45
N LEU A 25 -10.08 6.75 1.67
CA LEU A 25 -9.23 5.62 2.10
C LEU A 25 -8.45 5.94 3.38
N ARG A 26 -7.87 7.16 3.50
CA ARG A 26 -7.18 7.58 4.73
C ARG A 26 -8.12 7.72 5.92
N GLY A 27 -9.33 8.22 5.69
CA GLY A 27 -10.34 8.39 6.72
C GLY A 27 -10.92 7.08 7.21
N LEU A 28 -11.08 6.07 6.35
CA LEU A 28 -11.50 4.72 6.73
C LEU A 28 -10.49 4.06 7.66
N GLU A 29 -9.19 4.22 7.39
CA GLU A 29 -8.14 3.72 8.28
C GLU A 29 -8.19 4.40 9.67
N SER A 30 -8.33 5.73 9.69
CA SER A 30 -8.50 6.47 10.95
C SER A 30 -9.79 6.10 11.68
N PHE A 31 -10.87 5.79 10.97
CA PHE A 31 -12.11 5.28 11.55
C PHE A 31 -11.91 3.90 12.19
N ALA A 32 -11.21 2.98 11.52
CA ALA A 32 -10.88 1.66 12.06
C ALA A 32 -10.10 1.75 13.39
N HIS A 33 -9.18 2.70 13.50
CA HIS A 33 -8.41 2.94 14.73
C HIS A 33 -9.21 3.51 15.91
N LEU A 34 -10.45 3.96 15.71
CA LEU A 34 -11.30 4.50 16.78
C LEU A 34 -12.12 3.42 17.51
N PHE A 35 -12.10 2.19 17.00
CA PHE A 35 -12.67 1.04 17.68
C PHE A 35 -11.87 0.69 18.93
N TYR A 36 -12.57 0.29 19.98
CA TYR A 36 -12.02 -0.20 21.23
C TYR A 36 -12.95 -1.27 21.80
N ASP A 37 -12.58 -1.85 22.94
CA ASP A 37 -13.40 -2.87 23.61
C ASP A 37 -13.65 -4.08 22.69
N GLN A 38 -12.56 -4.72 22.25
CA GLN A 38 -12.59 -5.83 21.29
C GLN A 38 -13.35 -5.50 19.99
N ASN A 39 -13.24 -4.26 19.52
CA ASN A 39 -13.91 -3.73 18.33
C ASN A 39 -15.44 -3.67 18.41
N THR A 40 -16.02 -3.69 19.60
CA THR A 40 -17.47 -3.59 19.80
C THR A 40 -17.96 -2.16 20.03
N ARG A 41 -17.06 -1.23 20.37
CA ARG A 41 -17.40 0.16 20.66
C ARG A 41 -16.50 1.11 19.88
N ILE A 42 -17.01 2.29 19.55
CA ILE A 42 -16.28 3.34 18.83
C ILE A 42 -16.24 4.64 19.63
N ARG A 43 -15.11 5.34 19.60
CA ARG A 43 -14.95 6.63 20.28
C ARG A 43 -15.62 7.74 19.47
N LYS A 44 -16.29 8.66 20.16
CA LYS A 44 -16.72 9.93 19.55
C LYS A 44 -15.50 10.76 19.20
N ALA A 45 -15.51 11.36 18.02
CA ALA A 45 -14.40 12.16 17.53
C ALA A 45 -14.86 13.14 16.47
N GLU A 46 -14.17 14.27 16.40
CA GLU A 46 -14.20 15.20 15.28
C GLU A 46 -12.76 15.33 14.78
N ILE A 47 -12.48 14.79 13.60
CA ILE A 47 -11.13 14.72 13.02
C ILE A 47 -11.15 15.47 11.69
N ARG A 48 -10.16 16.36 11.51
CA ARG A 48 -9.80 16.95 10.23
C ARG A 48 -8.32 16.66 10.02
N ASP A 49 -8.00 15.93 8.97
CA ASP A 49 -6.65 15.42 8.77
C ASP A 49 -6.23 15.56 7.31
N TYR A 50 -4.93 15.73 7.10
CA TYR A 50 -4.30 15.87 5.80
C TYR A 50 -2.80 15.58 5.91
N PRO A 51 -2.15 15.04 4.86
CA PRO A 51 -0.72 14.78 4.90
C PRO A 51 0.08 16.07 4.81
N ARG A 52 1.10 16.22 5.66
CA ARG A 52 2.10 17.31 5.55
C ARG A 52 2.92 17.22 4.26
N PHE A 53 3.23 16.00 3.81
CA PHE A 53 4.04 15.73 2.62
C PHE A 53 3.32 14.78 1.67
N LEU A 54 3.33 15.10 0.38
CA LEU A 54 2.62 14.32 -0.64
C LEU A 54 3.33 13.00 -0.99
N HIS A 55 4.65 12.93 -0.87
CA HIS A 55 5.41 11.71 -1.15
C HIS A 55 5.80 11.02 0.15
N ARG A 56 5.19 9.86 0.41
CA ARG A 56 5.46 9.03 1.60
C ARG A 56 5.72 7.62 1.11
N GLY A 57 7.01 7.31 0.96
CA GLY A 57 7.45 6.11 0.27
C GLY A 57 8.12 5.06 1.15
N VAL A 58 7.96 3.80 0.76
CA VAL A 58 8.78 2.68 1.21
C VAL A 58 9.48 2.09 -0.01
N LEU A 59 10.79 1.87 0.09
CA LEU A 59 11.56 1.17 -0.93
C LEU A 59 11.72 -0.29 -0.54
N LEU A 60 11.30 -1.21 -1.40
CA LEU A 60 11.63 -2.63 -1.28
C LEU A 60 12.51 -3.08 -2.44
N ASP A 61 13.61 -3.72 -2.08
CA ASP A 61 14.57 -4.29 -3.00
C ASP A 61 14.34 -5.79 -3.12
N THR A 62 13.94 -6.22 -4.31
CA THR A 62 13.69 -7.63 -4.64
C THR A 62 14.76 -8.24 -5.54
N ALA A 63 15.78 -7.45 -5.88
CA ALA A 63 16.89 -7.89 -6.72
C ALA A 63 17.98 -8.57 -5.89
N ARG A 64 18.30 -7.99 -4.74
CA ARG A 64 19.31 -8.54 -3.83
C ARG A 64 18.82 -9.83 -3.20
N HIS A 65 17.55 -9.88 -2.82
CA HIS A 65 16.86 -11.10 -2.39
C HIS A 65 15.45 -11.12 -2.94
N TYR A 66 15.01 -12.25 -3.47
CA TYR A 66 13.64 -12.39 -3.96
C TYR A 66 12.63 -12.33 -2.79
N LEU A 67 11.59 -11.53 -2.94
CA LEU A 67 10.43 -11.49 -2.03
C LEU A 67 9.20 -12.07 -2.74
N SER A 68 8.44 -12.95 -2.09
CA SER A 68 7.22 -13.46 -2.71
C SER A 68 6.20 -12.33 -2.90
N ILE A 69 5.31 -12.49 -3.89
CA ILE A 69 4.18 -11.56 -4.12
C ILE A 69 3.35 -11.35 -2.85
N ASP A 70 3.17 -12.38 -2.03
CA ASP A 70 2.39 -12.27 -0.80
C ASP A 70 3.10 -11.42 0.26
N VAL A 71 4.43 -11.45 0.32
CA VAL A 71 5.21 -10.53 1.17
C VAL A 71 5.05 -9.10 0.67
N LEU A 72 5.08 -8.87 -0.65
CA LEU A 72 4.89 -7.52 -1.21
C LEU A 72 3.49 -6.97 -0.88
N LYS A 73 2.44 -7.80 -1.01
CA LYS A 73 1.06 -7.43 -0.62
C LYS A 73 0.96 -7.07 0.86
N ALA A 74 1.51 -7.92 1.74
CA ALA A 74 1.50 -7.64 3.17
C ALA A 74 2.18 -6.30 3.49
N ASN A 75 3.27 -5.96 2.79
CA ASN A 75 3.90 -4.65 2.92
C ASN A 75 3.00 -3.51 2.42
N ILE A 76 2.29 -3.67 1.31
CA ILE A 76 1.34 -2.67 0.79
C ILE A 76 0.17 -2.47 1.76
N GLU A 77 -0.35 -3.53 2.38
CA GLU A 77 -1.38 -3.45 3.41
C GLU A 77 -0.89 -2.66 4.64
N LEU A 78 0.32 -2.98 5.12
CA LEU A 78 0.96 -2.24 6.22
C LEU A 78 1.20 -0.76 5.85
N MET A 79 1.59 -0.49 4.60
CA MET A 79 1.73 0.87 4.10
C MET A 79 0.40 1.62 4.14
N ALA A 80 -0.71 0.98 3.74
CA ALA A 80 -2.03 1.59 3.79
C ALA A 80 -2.46 1.93 5.23
N GLN A 81 -2.24 1.01 6.18
CA GLN A 81 -2.49 1.22 7.62
C GLN A 81 -1.70 2.40 8.19
N ASN A 82 -0.48 2.59 7.70
CA ASN A 82 0.42 3.68 8.09
C ASN A 82 0.30 4.92 7.17
N LYS A 83 -0.71 4.98 6.30
CA LYS A 83 -0.96 6.07 5.35
C LYS A 83 0.22 6.40 4.41
N PHE A 84 1.11 5.45 4.12
CA PHE A 84 2.06 5.56 3.00
C PHE A 84 1.30 5.45 1.67
N ASN A 85 1.86 6.06 0.63
CA ASN A 85 1.17 6.18 -0.66
C ASN A 85 2.07 5.89 -1.87
N THR A 86 3.36 5.67 -1.65
CA THR A 86 4.31 5.38 -2.72
C THR A 86 5.04 4.08 -2.40
N PHE A 87 4.85 3.08 -3.25
CA PHE A 87 5.64 1.86 -3.22
C PHE A 87 6.78 1.99 -4.23
N HIS A 88 8.00 2.23 -3.75
CA HIS A 88 9.17 2.26 -4.61
C HIS A 88 9.72 0.85 -4.72
N TRP A 89 9.41 0.19 -5.83
CA TRP A 89 9.88 -1.15 -6.08
C TRP A 89 11.22 -1.13 -6.81
N HIS A 90 12.30 -1.39 -6.07
CA HIS A 90 13.62 -1.63 -6.62
C HIS A 90 13.69 -3.09 -7.11
N ILE A 91 13.14 -3.31 -8.31
CA ILE A 91 12.80 -4.66 -8.80
C ILE A 91 13.98 -5.44 -9.39
N VAL A 92 15.02 -4.75 -9.89
CA VAL A 92 16.22 -5.35 -10.52
C VAL A 92 17.48 -4.66 -10.04
N ASP A 93 18.60 -5.39 -10.04
CA ASP A 93 19.95 -4.88 -9.75
C ASP A 93 21.01 -5.86 -10.29
N ILE A 94 22.28 -5.67 -9.96
CA ILE A 94 23.39 -6.48 -10.48
C ILE A 94 23.27 -7.96 -10.10
N GLU A 95 22.68 -8.27 -8.95
CA GLU A 95 22.60 -9.64 -8.43
C GLU A 95 21.49 -10.47 -9.10
N SER A 96 20.38 -9.84 -9.47
CA SER A 96 19.31 -10.55 -10.19
C SER A 96 18.36 -9.66 -11.00
N PHE A 97 17.76 -10.29 -12.01
CA PHE A 97 16.71 -9.73 -12.87
C PHE A 97 15.42 -10.59 -12.77
N PRO A 98 14.61 -10.42 -11.72
CA PRO A 98 13.41 -11.24 -11.51
C PRO A 98 12.19 -10.81 -12.36
N PHE A 99 12.23 -9.63 -13.00
CA PHE A 99 11.11 -9.15 -13.81
C PHE A 99 11.04 -9.85 -15.18
N LYS A 100 9.92 -10.47 -15.51
CA LYS A 100 9.71 -11.05 -16.84
C LYS A 100 9.24 -10.00 -17.85
N SER A 101 10.19 -9.42 -18.57
CA SER A 101 9.91 -8.52 -19.70
C SER A 101 9.24 -9.27 -20.86
N GLU A 102 8.16 -8.70 -21.39
CA GLU A 102 7.52 -9.21 -22.62
C GLU A 102 8.30 -8.81 -23.89
N VAL A 103 9.05 -7.72 -23.84
CA VAL A 103 9.79 -7.18 -25.00
C VAL A 103 11.16 -7.82 -25.15
N ILE A 104 11.82 -8.12 -24.03
CA ILE A 104 13.15 -8.76 -24.00
C ILE A 104 13.11 -9.95 -23.05
N PRO A 105 12.51 -11.08 -23.46
CA PRO A 105 12.33 -12.26 -22.60
C PRO A 105 13.64 -12.83 -22.05
N GLU A 106 14.77 -12.60 -22.73
CA GLU A 106 16.09 -13.12 -22.36
C GLU A 106 16.62 -12.54 -21.05
N LEU A 107 16.14 -11.36 -20.62
CA LEU A 107 16.56 -10.75 -19.36
C LEU A 107 16.23 -11.64 -18.16
N ILE A 108 15.23 -12.51 -18.28
CA ILE A 108 14.84 -13.45 -17.22
C ILE A 108 15.92 -14.47 -16.89
N LYS A 109 16.92 -14.66 -17.77
CA LYS A 109 18.10 -15.48 -17.49
C LYS A 109 18.93 -14.93 -16.32
N GLY A 110 18.73 -13.65 -15.95
CA GLY A 110 19.31 -13.04 -14.76
C GLY A 110 18.53 -13.31 -13.47
N ALA A 111 17.38 -13.99 -13.49
CA ALA A 111 16.69 -14.38 -12.27
C ALA A 111 17.46 -15.47 -11.51
N TYR A 112 17.34 -15.49 -10.18
CA TYR A 112 18.01 -16.51 -9.36
C TYR A 112 17.60 -17.95 -9.71
N THR A 113 16.30 -18.18 -9.90
CA THR A 113 15.74 -19.46 -10.33
C THR A 113 14.46 -19.23 -11.14
N PRO A 114 13.95 -20.24 -11.87
CA PRO A 114 12.64 -20.16 -12.52
C PRO A 114 11.47 -19.86 -11.58
N ASN A 115 11.61 -20.07 -10.27
CA ASN A 115 10.59 -19.79 -9.26
C ASN A 115 10.69 -18.36 -8.67
N HIS A 116 11.77 -17.63 -8.97
CA HIS A 116 12.04 -16.28 -8.46
C HIS A 116 11.78 -15.24 -9.54
N ILE A 117 10.55 -15.23 -10.05
CA ILE A 117 10.15 -14.42 -11.22
C ILE A 117 8.85 -13.69 -10.90
N TYR A 118 8.79 -12.41 -11.29
CA TYR A 118 7.57 -11.61 -11.32
C TYR A 118 7.05 -11.53 -12.76
N THR A 119 5.84 -12.04 -12.99
CA THR A 119 5.14 -11.88 -14.26
C THR A 119 4.28 -10.62 -14.26
N ILE A 120 4.03 -10.06 -15.44
CA ILE A 120 3.10 -8.93 -15.60
C ILE A 120 1.70 -9.27 -15.08
N SER A 121 1.25 -10.53 -15.24
CA SER A 121 -0.03 -10.97 -14.68
C SER A 121 -0.05 -10.91 -13.14
N GLN A 122 1.03 -11.32 -12.47
CA GLN A 122 1.13 -11.17 -11.02
C GLN A 122 1.18 -9.71 -10.61
N ILE A 123 1.94 -8.87 -11.32
CA ILE A 123 2.06 -7.45 -10.99
C ILE A 123 0.69 -6.76 -11.13
N LYS A 124 0.03 -6.85 -12.28
CA LYS A 124 -1.24 -6.15 -12.56
C LYS A 124 -2.38 -6.52 -11.62
N VAL A 125 -2.40 -7.75 -11.11
CA VAL A 125 -3.48 -8.21 -10.23
C VAL A 125 -3.29 -7.69 -8.81
N TYR A 126 -2.05 -7.41 -8.40
CA TYR A 126 -1.71 -7.23 -6.99
C TYR A 126 -1.03 -5.90 -6.66
N ILE A 127 -0.61 -5.13 -7.66
CA ILE A 127 0.07 -3.83 -7.54
C ILE A 127 -0.49 -2.88 -8.60
#